data_AF-A0A3A8GYG9-F1
#
_entry.id   AF-A0A3A8GYG9-F1
#
_cell.length_a   1.000
_cell.length_b   1.000
_cell.length_c   1.000
_cell.angle_alpha   90.00
_cell.angle_beta   90.00
_cell.angle_gamma   90.00
#
_symmetry.space_group_name_H-M   'P 1'
#
loop_
_entity.id
_entity.type
_entity.pdbx_description
1 polymer ?
#
loop_
_entity_poly.entity_id
_entity_poly.type
_entity_poly.pdbx_seq_one_letter_code
_entity_poly.pdbx_strand_id
1 'polypeptide(L)'
;MQFADLNGDGRADVCGRGSSGLACALSNGASFGPTSTWSTAYSDINGWYANASNWQTIQFADLNGDGRADVCGRGSSGLACALSNGASFGPTSTW
;
A
#
# COMPACT_ATOMS: atom_id res chain seq x y z
N MET A 1 -0.88 -7.45 6.91
CA MET A 1 -1.96 -6.48 7.15
C MET A 1 -1.37 -5.34 7.96
N GLN A 2 -1.67 -4.11 7.58
CA GLN A 2 -1.17 -2.90 8.22
C GLN A 2 -2.28 -1.83 8.19
N PHE A 3 -2.15 -0.84 9.06
CA PHE A 3 -3.09 0.26 9.19
C PHE A 3 -2.39 1.59 8.88
N ALA A 4 -3.05 2.44 8.11
CA ALA A 4 -2.54 3.77 7.72
C ALA A 4 -3.70 4.65 7.24
N ASP A 5 -3.58 5.97 7.29
CA ASP A 5 -4.57 6.89 6.72
C ASP A 5 -4.31 7.06 5.22
N LEU A 6 -5.07 6.37 4.37
CA LEU A 6 -4.79 6.29 2.92
C LEU A 6 -5.51 7.39 2.14
N ASN A 7 -6.59 7.95 2.70
CA ASN A 7 -7.45 8.92 2.04
C ASN A 7 -7.33 10.34 2.62
N GLY A 8 -6.62 10.51 3.73
CA GLY A 8 -6.34 11.79 4.39
C GLY A 8 -7.49 12.29 5.25
N ASP A 9 -8.38 11.40 5.72
CA ASP A 9 -9.52 11.75 6.57
C ASP A 9 -9.20 11.73 8.08
N GLY A 10 -7.95 11.44 8.44
CA GLY A 10 -7.45 11.35 9.80
C GLY A 10 -7.77 10.02 10.49
N ARG A 11 -8.27 9.02 9.76
CA ARG A 11 -8.61 7.69 10.32
C ARG A 11 -7.67 6.64 9.76
N ALA A 12 -7.41 5.62 10.57
CA ALA A 12 -6.66 4.46 10.11
C ALA A 12 -7.55 3.58 9.21
N ASP A 13 -7.16 3.44 7.95
CA ASP A 13 -7.63 2.44 7.00
C ASP A 13 -6.83 1.15 7.14
N VAL A 14 -7.23 0.09 6.42
CA VAL A 14 -6.54 -1.20 6.44
C VAL A 14 -6.09 -1.62 5.05
N CYS A 15 -4.84 -2.06 4.94
CA CYS A 15 -4.29 -2.69 3.73
C CYS A 15 -3.68 -4.05 4.04
N GLY A 16 -3.81 -4.97 3.09
CA GLY A 16 -3.17 -6.27 3.11
C GLY A 16 -2.57 -6.60 1.74
N ARG A 17 -1.37 -7.18 1.74
CA ARG A 17 -0.82 -7.79 0.55
C ARG A 17 -1.44 -9.17 0.34
N GLY A 18 -2.00 -9.41 -0.84
CA GLY A 18 -2.40 -10.72 -1.35
C GLY A 18 -1.63 -11.07 -2.64
N SER A 19 -2.02 -12.16 -3.27
CA SER A 19 -1.37 -12.65 -4.49
C SER A 19 -1.48 -11.67 -5.66
N SER A 20 -2.59 -10.94 -5.75
CA SER A 20 -2.85 -9.92 -6.78
C SER A 20 -2.28 -8.54 -6.48
N GLY A 21 -1.63 -8.33 -5.32
CA GLY A 21 -1.06 -7.06 -4.90
C GLY A 21 -1.63 -6.54 -3.59
N LEU A 22 -1.74 -5.22 -3.42
CA LEU A 22 -2.31 -4.59 -2.22
C LEU A 22 -3.82 -4.45 -2.38
N ALA A 23 -4.54 -5.03 -1.43
CA ALA A 23 -5.97 -4.83 -1.26
C ALA A 23 -6.21 -4.01 0.01
N CYS A 24 -7.01 -2.96 -0.08
CA CYS A 24 -7.28 -2.06 1.03
C CYS A 24 -8.79 -1.82 1.19
N ALA A 25 -9.19 -1.45 2.40
CA ALA A 25 -10.54 -1.02 2.72
C ALA A 25 -10.47 0.25 3.58
N LEU A 26 -11.26 1.24 3.18
CA LEU A 26 -11.34 2.53 3.86
C LEU A 26 -12.21 2.43 5.11
N SER A 27 -11.78 3.06 6.19
CA SER A 27 -12.55 3.20 7.43
C SER A 27 -13.50 4.37 7.33
N ASN A 28 -14.70 4.22 7.88
CA ASN A 28 -15.59 5.35 8.16
C ASN A 28 -15.59 5.73 9.66
N GLY A 29 -14.72 5.11 10.45
CA GLY A 29 -14.65 5.27 11.90
C GLY A 29 -15.51 4.31 12.73
N ALA A 30 -16.43 3.59 12.11
CA ALA A 30 -17.24 2.57 12.76
C ALA A 30 -17.05 1.18 12.13
N SER A 31 -16.76 1.13 10.83
CA SER A 31 -16.51 -0.08 10.06
C SER A 31 -15.55 0.20 8.90
N PHE A 32 -15.01 -0.87 8.31
CA PHE A 32 -14.36 -0.79 7.01
C PHE A 32 -15.38 -0.96 5.89
N GLY A 33 -15.20 -0.23 4.80
CA GLY A 33 -15.91 -0.45 3.55
C GLY A 33 -15.50 -1.76 2.85
N PRO A 34 -15.99 -2.00 1.63
CA PRO A 34 -15.54 -3.14 0.84
C PRO A 34 -14.04 -3.04 0.56
N THR A 35 -13.38 -4.19 0.50
CA THR A 35 -12.00 -4.28 0.03
C THR A 35 -11.93 -4.12 -1.48
N SER A 36 -10.92 -3.40 -1.96
CA SER A 36 -10.60 -3.29 -3.38
C SER A 36 -9.09 -3.39 -3.59
N THR A 37 -8.67 -3.75 -4.80
CA THR A 37 -7.25 -3.75 -5.17
C THR A 37 -6.78 -2.31 -5.41
N TRP A 38 -5.83 -1.86 -4.60
CA TRP A 38 -5.24 -0.51 -4.68
C TRP A 38 -3.96 -0.47 -5.50
N SER A 39 -3.24 -1.60 -5.60
CA SER A 39 -2.07 -1.72 -6.46
C SER A 39 -1.80 -3.17 -6.84
N THR A 40 -1.48 -3.42 -8.10
CA THR A 40 -0.99 -4.73 -8.57
C THR A 40 0.53 -4.84 -8.54
N ALA A 41 1.25 -3.74 -8.29
CA ALA A 41 2.71 -3.69 -8.34
C ALA A 41 3.36 -4.61 -7.30
N TYR A 42 2.73 -4.77 -6.13
CA TYR A 42 3.22 -5.57 -5.01
C TYR A 42 2.78 -7.05 -5.02
N SER A 43 2.38 -7.56 -6.19
CA SER A 43 1.80 -8.90 -6.39
C SER A 43 2.84 -10.03 -6.45
N ASP A 44 2.36 -11.28 -6.41
CA ASP A 44 3.21 -12.48 -6.53
C ASP A 44 3.87 -12.55 -7.92
N ILE A 45 3.12 -12.23 -8.97
CA ILE A 45 3.63 -12.24 -10.35
C ILE A 45 4.74 -11.21 -10.56
N ASN A 46 4.74 -10.14 -9.76
CA ASN A 46 5.80 -9.13 -9.72
C ASN A 46 6.92 -9.47 -8.71
N GLY A 47 6.96 -10.71 -8.20
CA GLY A 47 8.07 -11.22 -7.39
C GLY A 47 8.02 -10.85 -5.90
N TRP A 48 6.96 -10.21 -5.43
CA TRP A 48 6.90 -9.77 -4.03
C TRP A 48 6.69 -10.90 -3.01
N TYR A 49 6.25 -12.08 -3.46
CA TYR A 49 6.15 -13.29 -2.62
C TYR A 49 7.39 -14.17 -2.68
N ALA A 50 8.31 -13.91 -3.61
CA ALA A 50 9.50 -14.74 -3.81
C ALA A 50 10.40 -14.81 -2.56
N ASN A 51 10.37 -13.77 -1.73
CA ASN A 51 11.12 -13.73 -0.48
C ASN A 51 10.36 -12.93 0.60
N ALA A 52 10.35 -13.44 1.84
CA ALA A 52 9.78 -12.75 2.99
C ALA A 52 10.39 -11.36 3.20
N SER A 53 11.69 -11.21 2.94
CA SER A 53 12.39 -9.93 3.02
C SER A 53 11.99 -8.90 1.96
N ASN A 54 11.08 -9.23 1.04
CA ASN A 54 10.44 -8.26 0.15
C ASN A 54 9.13 -7.79 0.76
N TRP A 55 8.14 -8.69 0.90
CA TRP A 55 6.80 -8.29 1.35
C TRP A 55 6.72 -7.85 2.81
N GLN A 56 7.61 -8.31 3.70
CA GLN A 56 7.64 -7.85 5.09
C GLN A 56 8.15 -6.40 5.25
N THR A 57 8.80 -5.88 4.21
CA THR A 57 9.34 -4.51 4.20
C THR A 57 8.35 -3.48 3.69
N ILE A 58 7.16 -3.91 3.24
CA ILE A 58 6.10 -2.99 2.82
C ILE A 58 5.71 -2.16 4.04
N GLN A 59 5.75 -0.84 3.91
CA GLN A 59 5.39 0.14 4.93
C GLN A 59 4.57 1.26 4.29
N PHE A 60 3.78 1.93 5.12
CA PHE A 60 2.97 3.07 4.73
C PHE A 60 3.45 4.32 5.45
N ALA A 61 3.65 5.40 4.70
CA ALA A 61 4.09 6.70 5.21
C ALA A 61 3.70 7.78 4.21
N ASP A 62 3.43 9.00 4.66
CA ASP A 62 3.26 10.16 3.78
C ASP A 62 4.63 10.61 3.27
N LEU A 63 4.91 10.37 1.98
CA LEU A 63 6.21 10.66 1.35
C LEU A 63 6.22 12.02 0.65
N ASN A 64 5.05 12.55 0.28
CA ASN A 64 4.92 13.77 -0.50
C ASN A 64 4.33 14.96 0.28
N GLY A 65 3.91 14.74 1.52
CA GLY A 65 3.34 15.74 2.41
C GLY A 65 1.88 16.10 2.11
N ASP A 66 1.13 15.25 1.41
CA ASP A 66 -0.28 15.51 1.07
C ASP A 66 -1.29 15.08 2.14
N GLY A 67 -0.79 14.51 3.25
CA GLY A 67 -1.61 14.04 4.36
C GLY A 67 -2.16 12.62 4.16
N ARG A 68 -1.78 11.92 3.09
CA ARG A 68 -2.15 10.53 2.84
C ARG A 68 -0.93 9.64 2.95
N ALA A 69 -1.11 8.47 3.52
CA ALA A 69 -0.08 7.47 3.56
C ALA A 69 0.09 6.83 2.17
N ASP A 70 1.28 7.00 1.63
CA ASP A 70 1.79 6.30 0.45
C ASP A 70 2.28 4.91 0.84
N VAL A 71 2.81 4.15 -0.12
CA VAL A 71 3.38 2.83 0.14
C VAL A 71 4.79 2.71 -0.42
N CYS A 72 5.70 2.14 0.37
CA CYS A 72 7.04 1.75 -0.03
C CYS A 72 7.33 0.30 0.38
N GLY A 73 8.16 -0.39 -0.38
CA GLY A 73 8.78 -1.64 0.05
C GLY A 73 10.11 -1.88 -0.64
N ARG A 74 10.98 -2.69 -0.04
CA ARG A 74 12.23 -3.12 -0.64
C ARG A 74 11.96 -4.30 -1.59
N GLY A 75 11.92 -4.02 -2.88
CA GLY A 75 11.90 -5.05 -3.92
C GLY A 75 13.31 -5.55 -4.27
N SER A 76 13.41 -6.46 -5.23
CA SER A 76 14.70 -6.95 -5.74
C SER A 76 15.54 -5.87 -6.43
N SER A 77 14.89 -4.82 -6.92
CA SER A 77 15.52 -3.74 -7.71
C SER A 77 15.72 -2.44 -6.94
N GLY A 78 15.43 -2.41 -5.64
CA GLY A 78 15.53 -1.21 -4.80
C GLY A 78 14.27 -0.93 -3.97
N LEU A 79 14.15 0.29 -3.45
CA LEU A 79 12.93 0.75 -2.79
C LEU A 79 11.89 1.12 -3.85
N ALA A 80 10.83 0.31 -3.95
CA ALA A 80 9.71 0.60 -4.82
C ALA A 80 8.66 1.32 -3.99
N CYS A 81 8.32 2.55 -4.39
CA CYS A 81 7.33 3.38 -3.70
C CYS A 81 6.28 3.89 -4.67
N ALA A 82 5.04 4.02 -4.22
CA ALA A 82 3.92 4.53 -5.00
C ALA A 82 3.06 5.47 -4.14
N LEU A 83 2.70 6.62 -4.73
CA LEU A 83 1.92 7.64 -4.04
C LEU A 83 0.42 7.29 -4.02
N SER A 84 -0.26 7.60 -2.91
CA SER A 84 -1.71 7.49 -2.78
C SER A 84 -2.41 8.68 -3.44
N ASN A 85 -3.54 8.42 -4.09
CA ASN A 85 -4.47 9.47 -4.51
C ASN A 85 -5.79 9.47 -3.69
N GLY A 86 -5.83 8.72 -2.60
CA GLY A 86 -7.00 8.53 -1.74
C GLY A 86 -7.97 7.44 -2.17
N ALA A 87 -7.73 6.78 -3.31
CA ALA A 87 -8.53 5.64 -3.78
C ALA A 87 -7.69 4.47 -4.33
N SER A 88 -6.40 4.71 -4.63
CA SER A 88 -5.47 3.77 -5.23
C SER A 88 -4.04 4.26 -5.04
N PHE A 89 -3.06 3.38 -5.26
CA PHE A 89 -1.67 3.80 -5.42
C PHE A 89 -1.34 3.97 -6.90
N GLY A 90 -0.59 5.02 -7.22
CA GLY A 90 -0.08 5.26 -8.57
C GLY A 90 0.98 4.23 -9.01
N PRO A 91 1.64 4.50 -10.15
CA PRO A 91 2.79 3.70 -10.58
C PRO A 91 3.90 3.71 -9.52
N THR A 92 4.62 2.59 -9.40
CA THR A 92 5.81 2.53 -8.56
C THR A 92 6.99 3.23 -9.21
N SER A 93 7.71 4.01 -8.42
CA SER A 93 9.03 4.57 -8.75
C SER A 93 10.09 3.89 -7.89
N THR A 94 11.33 3.78 -8.39
CA THR A 94 12.47 3.41 -7.56
C THR A 94 13.02 4.66 -6.89
N TRP A 95 13.15 4.63 -5.56
CA TRP A 95 13.69 5.71 -4.74
C TRP A 95 15.10 5.36 -4.24
#